data_AF-A0A965RX55-F1
#
_entry.id   AF-A0A965RX55-F1
#
_cell.length_a   1.000
_cell.length_b   1.000
_cell.length_c   1.000
_cell.angle_alpha   90.00
_cell.angle_beta   90.00
_cell.angle_gamma   90.00
#
_symmetry.space_group_name_H-M   'P 1'
#
loop_
_entity.id
_entity.type
_entity.pdbx_description
1 polymer ?
#
loop_
_entity_poly.entity_id
_entity_poly.type
_entity_poly.pdbx_seq_one_letter_code
_entity_poly.pdbx_strand_id
1 'polypeptide(L)' 'GTIYDPENGSTYSCVIKLKDNNTIEVRGYIGVSAIGRTDTWKKLSKD' A
#
# COMPACT_ATOMS: atom_id res chain seq x y z
N GLY A 1 -3.91 4.72 -7.47
CA GLY A 1 -2.67 5.50 -7.64
C GLY A 1 -1.54 4.57 -8.03
N THR A 2 -0.30 4.99 -7.82
CA THR A 2 0.91 4.16 -7.99
C THR A 2 1.72 4.13 -6.70
N ILE A 3 2.58 3.12 -6.54
CA ILE A 3 3.54 3.01 -5.43
C ILE A 3 4.92 2.66 -6.01
N TYR A 4 5.95 3.37 -5.55
CA TYR A 4 7.34 3.16 -5.95
C TYR A 4 8.03 2.25 -4.95
N ASP A 5 8.76 1.26 -5.46
CA ASP A 5 9.58 0.35 -4.66
C ASP A 5 11.06 0.78 -4.78
N PRO A 6 11.66 1.33 -3.71
CA PRO A 6 13.04 1.79 -3.76
C PRO A 6 14.07 0.65 -3.80
N GLU A 7 13.70 -0.58 -3.45
CA GLU A 7 14.62 -1.72 -3.44
C GLU A 7 15.02 -2.14 -4.86
N ASN A 8 14.08 -2.05 -5.81
CA ASN A 8 14.30 -2.46 -7.20
C ASN A 8 13.99 -1.37 -8.25
N GLY A 9 13.51 -0.19 -7.84
CA GLY A 9 13.22 0.92 -8.74
C GLY A 9 11.91 0.80 -9.53
N SER A 10 11.09 -0.21 -9.26
CA SER A 10 9.84 -0.44 -9.99
C SER A 10 8.68 0.41 -9.45
N THR A 11 7.72 0.70 -10.33
CA THR A 11 6.47 1.38 -9.97
C THR A 11 5.28 0.46 -10.23
N TYR A 12 4.43 0.27 -9.22
CA TYR A 12 3.28 -0.63 -9.25
C TYR A 12 1.95 0.13 -9.20
N SER A 13 0.87 -0.48 -9.69
CA SER A 13 -0.48 0.02 -9.43
C SER A 13 -0.81 -0.13 -7.95
N CYS A 14 -1.48 0.88 -7.37
CA CYS A 14 -1.74 0.95 -5.94
C CYS A 14 -3.21 1.29 -5.62
N VAL A 15 -3.79 0.56 -4.68
CA VAL A 15 -5.09 0.87 -4.05
C VAL A 15 -4.90 0.92 -2.54
N ILE A 16 -5.48 1.94 -1.90
CA ILE A 16 -5.47 2.11 -0.45
C ILE A 16 -6.89 1.92 0.07
N LYS A 17 -7.04 1.20 1.19
CA LYS A 17 -8.31 1.03 1.90
C LYS A 17 -8.15 1.44 3.35
N LEU A 18 -9.12 2.18 3.87
CA LEU A 18 -9.23 2.44 5.31
C LEU A 18 -9.79 1.17 5.96
N LYS A 19 -9.02 0.56 6.86
CA LYS A 19 -9.44 -0.63 7.61
C LYS A 19 -10.19 -0.25 8.87
N ASP A 20 -9.67 0.75 9.57
CA ASP A 20 -10.26 1.39 10.75
C ASP A 20 -9.73 2.82 10.88
N ASN A 21 -10.15 3.55 11.91
CA ASN A 21 -9.82 4.97 12.10
C ASN A 21 -8.32 5.29 12.12
N ASN A 22 -7.46 4.30 12.42
CA ASN A 22 -6.03 4.49 12.55
C ASN A 22 -5.20 3.53 11.69
N THR A 23 -5.83 2.73 10.83
CA THR A 23 -5.16 1.70 10.05
C THR A 23 -5.59 1.73 8.59
N ILE A 24 -4.61 1.73 7.70
CA ILE A 24 -4.82 1.56 6.26
C ILE A 24 -4.16 0.28 5.76
N GLU A 25 -4.77 -0.31 4.74
CA GLU A 25 -4.17 -1.35 3.93
C GLU A 25 -3.74 -0.75 2.58
N VAL A 26 -2.45 -0.85 2.26
CA VAL A 26 -1.83 -0.36 1.04
C VAL A 26 -1.51 -1.55 0.17
N ARG A 27 -2.16 -1.67 -1.00
CA ARG A 27 -1.96 -2.80 -1.91
C ARG A 27 -1.29 -2.36 -3.21
N GLY A 28 -0.07 -2.83 -3.43
CA GLY A 28 0.67 -2.72 -4.70
C GLY A 28 0.49 -3.99 -5.55
N TYR A 29 0.23 -3.85 -6.84
CA TYR A 29 0.01 -4.98 -7.76
C TYR A 29 0.46 -4.69 -9.21
N ILE A 30 0.64 -5.75 -9.99
CA ILE A 30 0.99 -5.71 -11.43
C ILE A 30 -0.19 -6.26 -12.24
N GLY A 31 -0.71 -5.47 -13.18
CA GLY A 31 -1.85 -5.88 -14.01
C GLY A 31 -3.15 -5.95 -13.20
N VAL A 32 -3.47 -7.14 -12.67
CA VAL A 32 -4.68 -7.36 -11.86
C VAL A 32 -4.38 -7.27 -10.37
N SER A 33 -5.35 -6.77 -9.59
CA SER A 33 -5.19 -6.59 -8.14
C SER A 33 -5.02 -7.88 -7.36
N ALA A 34 -5.29 -9.07 -7.94
CA ALA A 34 -5.04 -10.35 -7.28
C ALA A 34 -3.54 -10.67 -7.12
N ILE A 35 -2.69 -10.18 -8.04
CA ILE A 35 -1.25 -10.48 -8.06
C ILE A 35 -0.49 -9.27 -7.52
N GLY A 36 -0.19 -9.30 -6.22
CA GLY A 36 0.43 -8.18 -5.53
C GLY A 36 0.60 -8.40 -4.04
N ARG A 37 1.19 -7.41 -3.37
CA ARG A 37 1.45 -7.41 -1.92
C ARG A 37 0.60 -6.37 -1.22
N THR A 38 0.25 -6.62 0.04
CA THR A 38 -0.49 -5.68 0.89
C THR A 38 0.32 -5.40 2.14
N ASP A 39 0.56 -4.12 2.41
CA ASP A 39 1.14 -3.65 3.67
C ASP A 39 0.05 -3.02 4.54
N THR A 40 0.20 -3.15 5.86
CA THR A 40 -0.67 -2.51 6.85
C THR A 40 0.07 -1.36 7.50
N TRP A 41 -0.41 -0.13 7.33
CA TRP A 41 0.19 1.05 7.97
C TRP A 41 -0.73 1.56 9.06
N LYS A 42 -0.13 1.87 10.22
CA LYS A 42 -0.83 2.50 11.34
C LYS A 42 -0.50 3.98 11.38
N LYS A 43 -1.50 4.80 11.65
CA LYS A 43 -1.32 6.21 11.95
C LYS A 43 -0.41 6.34 13.17
N LEU A 44 0.66 7.12 13.03
CA LEU A 44 1.52 7.45 14.15
C LEU A 44 0.76 8.38 15.11
N SER A 45 0.60 7.96 16.37
CA SER A 45 0.17 8.84 17.45
C SER A 45 1.33 9.74 17.83
N LYS A 46 1.08 11.03 18.00
CA LYS A 46 2.06 11.98 18.51
C LYS A 46 1.90 12.03 20.03
N ASP A 47 2.98 11.82 20.76
CA ASP A 47 3.04 12.06 22.21
C ASP A 47 2.98 13.56 22.53
#